data_AF-A0A958C005-F1
#
_entry.id   AF-A0A958C005-F1
#
_cell.length_a   1.000
_cell.length_b   1.000
_cell.length_c   1.000
_cell.angle_alpha   90.00
_cell.angle_beta   90.00
_cell.angle_gamma   90.00
#
_symmetry.space_group_name_H-M   'P 1'
#
loop_
_entity.id
_entity.type
_entity.pdbx_description
1 polymer ?
#
loop_
_entity_poly.entity_id
_entity_poly.type
_entity_poly.pdbx_seq_one_letter_code
_entity_poly.pdbx_strand_id
1 'polypeptide(L)'
;AAGRPVLASADSNSELAWVVNEAGCGWDIPPDDAHAMAAAIEYAYRRPETLAQKGHNGRRYVVAHHSRQAVARQYDALIRAVAGGSQQLTPTEHPVY
;
A
#
# COMPACT_ATOMS: atom_id res chain seq x y z
N ALA A 1 5.33 10.95 5.19
CA ALA A 1 3.88 11.06 5.47
C ALA A 1 3.62 12.25 6.39
N ALA A 2 2.64 13.10 6.04
CA ALA A 2 2.33 14.35 6.74
C ALA A 2 1.39 14.19 7.95
N GLY A 3 0.95 12.98 8.29
CA GLY A 3 0.06 12.72 9.42
C GLY A 3 -1.37 13.25 9.22
N ARG A 4 -1.80 13.44 7.97
CA ARG A 4 -3.15 13.87 7.60
C ARG A 4 -3.93 12.71 6.98
N PRO A 5 -5.21 12.52 7.33
CA PRO A 5 -6.06 11.56 6.65
C PRO A 5 -6.31 11.96 5.20
N VAL A 6 -6.64 10.97 4.36
CA VAL A 6 -6.89 11.17 2.92
C VAL A 6 -8.32 10.78 2.55
N LEU A 7 -8.93 11.58 1.67
CA LEU A 7 -10.14 11.21 0.92
C LEU A 7 -9.67 10.85 -0.49
N ALA A 8 -9.74 9.58 -0.85
CA ALA A 8 -9.22 9.08 -2.12
C ALA A 8 -10.37 8.80 -3.08
N SER A 9 -10.43 9.54 -4.19
CA SER A 9 -11.30 9.20 -5.31
C SER A 9 -10.57 8.21 -6.21
N ALA A 10 -10.99 6.94 -6.18
CA ALA A 10 -10.34 5.87 -6.91
C ALA A 10 -11.29 4.68 -7.09
N ASP A 11 -11.01 3.84 -8.08
CA ASP A 11 -11.67 2.54 -8.22
C ASP A 11 -11.41 1.70 -6.95
N SER A 12 -12.44 1.00 -6.45
CA SER A 12 -12.35 0.22 -5.20
C SER A 12 -11.37 -0.94 -5.28
N ASN A 13 -11.04 -1.41 -6.49
CA ASN A 13 -10.03 -2.44 -6.75
C ASN A 13 -8.64 -1.86 -7.05
N SER A 14 -8.46 -0.54 -6.92
CA SER A 14 -7.16 0.10 -7.14
C SER A 14 -6.20 -0.11 -5.96
N GLU A 15 -4.90 -0.06 -6.26
CA GLU A 15 -3.84 -0.07 -5.23
C GLU A 15 -4.02 1.07 -4.22
N LEU A 16 -4.49 2.24 -4.67
CA LEU A 16 -4.74 3.38 -3.78
C LEU A 16 -5.88 3.07 -2.78
N ALA A 17 -6.98 2.49 -3.25
CA ALA A 17 -8.08 2.07 -2.38
C ALA A 17 -7.62 0.98 -1.41
N TRP A 18 -6.84 0.01 -1.88
CA TRP A 18 -6.27 -1.03 -1.03
C TRP A 18 -5.38 -0.44 0.08
N VAL A 19 -4.41 0.43 -0.26
CA VAL A 19 -3.52 1.08 0.71
C VAL A 19 -4.29 1.92 1.71
N VAL A 20 -5.29 2.70 1.27
CA VAL A 20 -6.09 3.55 2.17
C VAL A 20 -6.83 2.73 3.21
N ASN A 21 -7.41 1.59 2.78
CA ASN A 21 -8.14 0.66 3.63
C ASN A 21 -7.19 -0.11 4.57
N GLU A 22 -6.15 -0.73 4.04
CA GLU A 22 -5.15 -1.50 4.80
C GLU A 22 -4.46 -0.62 5.86
N ALA A 23 -4.05 0.58 5.47
CA ALA A 23 -3.44 1.52 6.40
C ALA A 23 -4.44 2.16 7.37
N GLY A 24 -5.76 1.99 7.15
CA GLY A 24 -6.82 2.65 7.92
C GLY A 24 -6.62 4.17 8.01
N CYS A 25 -6.12 4.78 6.93
CA CYS A 25 -5.60 6.15 6.94
C CYS A 25 -6.53 7.17 6.26
N GLY A 26 -7.70 6.74 5.82
CA GLY A 26 -8.60 7.60 5.06
C GLY A 26 -9.94 6.94 4.76
N TRP A 27 -10.51 7.35 3.64
CA TRP A 27 -11.73 6.82 3.04
C TRP A 27 -11.54 6.71 1.53
N ASP A 28 -12.06 5.63 0.95
CA ASP A 28 -12.24 5.44 -0.48
C ASP A 28 -13.59 6.00 -0.91
N ILE A 29 -13.60 6.70 -2.04
CA ILE A 29 -14.77 7.37 -2.60
C ILE A 29 -14.84 6.98 -4.07
N PRO A 30 -16.00 6.55 -4.58
CA PRO A 30 -16.16 6.25 -6.00
C PRO A 30 -15.72 7.43 -6.89
N PRO A 31 -15.09 7.16 -8.04
CA PRO A 31 -14.81 8.19 -9.03
C PRO A 31 -16.11 8.75 -9.61
N ASP A 32 -16.05 10.01 -10.05
CA ASP A 32 -17.16 10.73 -10.70
C ASP A 32 -18.45 10.88 -9.87
N ASP A 33 -18.38 10.65 -8.55
CA ASP A 33 -19.49 10.87 -7.62
C ASP A 33 -19.22 12.06 -6.69
N ALA A 34 -19.64 13.25 -7.15
CA ALA A 34 -19.52 14.49 -6.37
C ALA A 34 -20.35 14.48 -5.08
N HIS A 35 -21.48 13.75 -5.05
CA HIS A 35 -22.31 13.64 -3.86
C HIS A 35 -21.64 12.78 -2.79
N ALA A 36 -21.05 11.65 -3.18
CA ALA A 36 -20.25 10.83 -2.28
C ALA A 36 -19.04 11.59 -1.73
N MET A 37 -18.34 12.36 -2.57
CA MET A 37 -17.23 13.21 -2.12
C MET A 37 -17.66 14.24 -1.09
N ALA A 38 -18.75 14.97 -1.35
CA ALA A 38 -19.27 15.96 -0.40
C ALA A 38 -19.71 15.31 0.92
N ALA A 39 -20.41 14.17 0.86
CA ALA A 39 -20.82 13.41 2.04
C ALA A 39 -19.62 12.94 2.87
N ALA A 40 -18.54 12.48 2.22
CA ALA A 40 -17.32 12.06 2.90
C ALA A 40 -16.60 13.23 3.60
N ILE A 41 -16.53 14.41 2.94
CA ILE A 41 -16.00 15.63 3.55
C ILE A 41 -16.82 16.01 4.78
N GLU A 42 -18.15 16.03 4.68
CA GLU A 42 -19.03 16.37 5.79
C GLU A 42 -18.91 15.36 6.94
N TYR A 43 -18.85 14.06 6.61
CA TYR A 43 -18.67 12.99 7.59
C TYR A 43 -17.37 13.17 8.38
N ALA A 44 -16.27 13.46 7.68
CA ALA A 44 -14.95 13.70 8.26
C ALA A 44 -14.93 14.98 9.11
N TYR A 45 -15.55 16.06 8.62
CA TYR A 45 -15.65 17.33 9.34
C TYR A 45 -16.42 17.21 10.66
N ARG A 46 -17.50 16.43 10.66
CA ARG A 46 -18.32 16.18 11.87
C ARG A 46 -17.64 15.24 12.89
N ARG A 47 -16.51 14.62 12.56
CA ARG A 47 -15.79 13.63 13.40
C ARG A 47 -14.30 13.94 13.52
N PRO A 48 -13.92 15.13 14.02
CA PRO A 48 -12.53 15.56 14.10
C PRO A 48 -11.64 14.61 14.91
N GLU A 49 -12.21 13.89 15.88
CA GLU A 49 -11.52 12.87 16.68
C GLU A 49 -10.96 11.72 15.83
N THR A 50 -11.64 11.37 14.74
CA THR A 50 -11.19 10.29 13.85
C THR A 50 -10.02 10.72 12.94
N LEU A 51 -9.87 12.03 12.71
CA LEU A 51 -8.88 12.58 11.78
C LEU A 51 -7.45 12.36 12.30
N ALA A 52 -7.22 12.63 13.58
CA ALA A 52 -5.92 12.45 14.20
C ALA A 52 -5.50 10.97 14.17
N GLN A 53 -6.43 10.06 14.49
CA GLN A 53 -6.18 8.62 14.48
C GLN A 53 -5.83 8.12 13.08
N LYS A 54 -6.63 8.47 12.06
CA LYS A 54 -6.38 8.07 10.66
C LYS A 54 -5.06 8.64 10.14
N GLY A 55 -4.74 9.89 10.47
CA GLY A 55 -3.45 10.51 10.14
C GLY A 55 -2.26 9.79 10.77
N HIS A 56 -2.38 9.40 12.04
CA HIS A 56 -1.36 8.61 12.74
C HIS A 56 -1.17 7.23 12.11
N ASN A 57 -2.28 6.55 11.75
CA ASN A 57 -2.23 5.26 11.08
C ASN A 57 -1.47 5.34 9.74
N GLY A 58 -1.77 6.34 8.92
CA GLY A 58 -1.05 6.56 7.66
C GLY A 58 0.45 6.78 7.86
N ARG A 59 0.85 7.53 8.91
CA ARG A 59 2.27 7.70 9.24
C ARG A 59 2.92 6.38 9.66
N ARG A 60 2.28 5.61 10.53
CA ARG A 60 2.76 4.29 10.97
C ARG A 60 2.94 3.35 9.78
N TYR A 61 1.94 3.27 8.90
CA TYR A 61 1.96 2.41 7.73
C TYR A 61 3.12 2.75 6.79
N VAL A 62 3.32 4.04 6.45
CA VAL A 62 4.42 4.48 5.58
C VAL A 62 5.79 4.19 6.18
N VAL A 63 5.98 4.38 7.49
CA VAL A 63 7.27 4.06 8.14
C VAL A 63 7.56 2.57 8.08
N ALA A 64 6.55 1.73 8.31
CA ALA A 64 6.68 0.27 8.32
C ALA A 64 6.92 -0.32 6.92
N HIS A 65 6.22 0.16 5.89
CA HIS A 65 6.19 -0.49 4.57
C HIS A 65 6.93 0.28 3.46
N HIS A 66 7.01 1.61 3.56
CA HIS A 66 7.51 2.48 2.48
C HIS A 66 8.71 3.34 2.88
N SER A 67 9.34 3.06 4.03
CA SER A 67 10.63 3.67 4.35
C SER A 67 11.74 3.04 3.48
N ARG A 68 12.78 3.81 3.13
CA ARG A 68 13.94 3.29 2.38
C ARG A 68 14.51 2.02 3.01
N GLN A 69 14.55 1.98 4.33
CA GLN A 69 15.04 0.84 5.09
C GLN A 69 14.12 -0.38 4.97
N ALA A 70 12.79 -0.18 5.02
CA ALA A 70 11.83 -1.27 4.82
C ALA A 70 11.94 -1.87 3.42
N VAL A 71 11.96 -1.01 2.40
CA VAL A 71 12.12 -1.42 1.00
C VAL A 71 13.46 -2.13 0.79
N ALA A 72 14.57 -1.58 1.29
CA ALA A 72 15.88 -2.22 1.17
C ALA A 72 15.93 -3.60 1.82
N ARG A 73 15.29 -3.79 2.98
CA ARG A 73 15.19 -5.11 3.63
C ARG A 73 14.36 -6.11 2.82
N GLN A 74 13.27 -5.67 2.21
CA GLN A 74 12.46 -6.54 1.34
C GLN A 74 13.27 -7.00 0.11
N TYR A 75 14.00 -6.08 -0.53
CA TYR A 75 14.89 -6.43 -1.63
C TYR A 75 16.05 -7.34 -1.20
N ASP A 76 16.72 -7.07 -0.08
CA ASP A 76 17.80 -7.96 0.43
C ASP A 76 17.27 -9.37 0.72
N ALA A 77 16.10 -9.49 1.36
CA ALA A 77 15.47 -10.77 1.61
C ALA A 77 15.11 -11.51 0.31
N LEU A 78 14.55 -10.82 -0.69
CA LEU A 78 14.22 -11.40 -1.99
C LEU A 78 15.48 -11.86 -2.72
N ILE A 79 16.53 -11.03 -2.77
CA ILE A 79 17.81 -11.35 -3.41
C ILE A 79 18.43 -12.59 -2.75
N ARG A 80 18.44 -12.67 -1.41
CA ARG A 80 18.93 -13.85 -0.69
C ARG A 80 18.12 -15.11 -0.97
N ALA A 81 16.79 -14.99 -1.06
CA ALA A 81 15.91 -16.11 -1.36
C ALA A 81 16.18 -16.69 -2.75
N VAL A 82 16.33 -15.83 -3.77
CA VAL A 82 16.62 -16.30 -5.14
C VAL A 82 18.08 -16.74 -5.32
N ALA A 83 19.03 -16.10 -4.66
CA ALA A 83 20.45 -16.47 -4.73
C ALA A 83 20.77 -17.75 -3.95
N GLY A 84 20.07 -17.99 -2.83
CA GLY A 84 20.15 -19.23 -2.05
C GLY A 84 19.38 -20.40 -2.68
N GLY A 85 18.49 -20.12 -3.63
CA GLY A 85 17.77 -21.12 -4.44
C GLY A 85 18.61 -21.65 -5.59
N SER A 86 19.78 -22.23 -5.30
CA SER A 86 20.51 -23.05 -6.28
C SER A 86 19.95 -24.47 -6.27
N GLN A 87 18.85 -24.70 -6.97
CA GLN A 87 18.60 -26.05 -7.51
C GLN A 87 19.11 -26.10 -8.95
N GLN A 88 19.93 -27.13 -9.18
CA GLN A 88 20.75 -27.35 -10.34
C GLN A 88 19.96 -27.23 -11.65
N LEU A 89 20.38 -26.28 -12.51
CA LEU A 89 20.25 -26.47 -13.94
C LEU A 89 21.27 -27.54 -14.33
N THR A 90 20.89 -28.82 -14.25
CA THR A 90 21.62 -29.88 -14.95
C THR A 90 21.61 -29.53 -16.43
N PRO A 91 22.78 -29.36 -17.08
CA PRO A 91 22.83 -29.24 -18.53
C PRO A 91 22.22 -30.50 -19.12
N THR A 92 21.10 -30.38 -19.81
CA THR A 92 20.58 -31.46 -20.64
C THR A 92 21.62 -31.69 -21.74
N GLU A 93 22.39 -32.78 -21.62
CA GLU A 93 23.16 -33.31 -22.73
C GLU A 93 22.17 -33.60 -23.86
N HIS A 94 22.17 -32.73 -24.88
CA HIS A 94 21.51 -33.01 -26.15
C HIS A 94 22.34 -34.09 -26.85
N PRO A 95 21.80 -35.29 -27.11
CA PRO A 95 22.49 -36.24 -27.96
C PRO A 95 22.51 -35.67 -29.37
N VAL A 96 23.71 -35.50 -29.91
CA VAL A 96 23.92 -35.24 -31.33
C VAL A 96 23.45 -36.49 -32.08
N TYR A 97 22.40 -36.34 -32.89
CA TYR A 97 22.09 -37.21 -34.02
C TYR A 97 21.90 -36.33 -35.25
#